data_AF-A0A7S2KG22-F1
#
_entry.id   AF-A0A7S2KG22-F1
#
_cell.length_a   1.000
_cell.length_b   1.000
_cell.length_c   1.000
_cell.angle_alpha   90.00
_cell.angle_beta   90.00
_cell.angle_gamma   90.00
#
_symmetry.space_group_name_H-M   'P 1'
#
loop_
_entity.id
_entity.type
_entity.pdbx_description
1 polymer ?
#
loop_
_entity_poly.entity_id
_entity_poly.type
_entity_poly.pdbx_seq_one_letter_code
_entity_poly.pdbx_strand_id
1 'polypeptide(L)'
;LDRLATARVDGDAGVITYTQFLSERGRLEADLTITKLPLPNPFASSRQPSFLVVATDTAHRHVESMLNRGIGERELAVVTDVSGGLAQINLQGPRARSVLGALTGADVSDGAFPFRAARQIDI
;
A
#
# COMPACT_ATOMS: atom_id res chain seq x y z
N LEU A 1 6.00 10.76 -2.53
CA LEU A 1 4.71 10.43 -1.89
C LEU A 1 4.41 11.31 -0.68
N ASP A 2 5.35 11.53 0.24
CA ASP A 2 5.16 12.43 1.42
C ASP A 2 4.76 13.88 1.07
N ARG A 3 4.92 14.33 -0.19
CA ARG A 3 4.39 15.64 -0.66
C ARG A 3 2.92 15.62 -1.07
N LEU A 4 2.38 14.45 -1.40
CA LEU A 4 0.97 14.26 -1.78
C LEU A 4 0.13 13.80 -0.59
N ALA A 5 0.71 12.93 0.25
CA ALA A 5 0.07 12.35 1.42
C ALA A 5 0.03 13.32 2.61
N THR A 6 -1.08 13.30 3.35
CA THR A 6 -1.19 13.98 4.64
C THR A 6 -0.42 13.29 5.77
N ALA A 7 -0.18 11.98 5.66
CA ALA A 7 0.62 11.21 6.60
C ALA A 7 2.04 10.95 6.06
N ARG A 8 2.97 10.64 6.97
CA ARG A 8 4.32 10.14 6.61
C ARG A 8 4.20 8.71 6.10
N VAL A 9 4.46 8.49 4.81
CA VAL A 9 4.35 7.17 4.18
C VAL A 9 5.71 6.57 3.85
N ASP A 10 6.75 7.39 3.74
CA ASP A 10 8.13 6.91 3.66
C ASP A 10 8.71 6.60 5.05
N GLY A 11 8.10 5.63 5.74
CA GLY A 11 8.53 5.12 7.04
C GLY A 11 9.17 3.73 6.95
N ASP A 12 8.91 2.90 7.96
CA ASP A 12 9.33 1.50 7.97
C ASP A 12 8.64 0.70 6.85
N ALA A 13 9.39 -0.20 6.23
CA ALA A 13 8.85 -1.09 5.23
C ALA A 13 7.93 -2.15 5.86
N GLY A 14 6.93 -2.57 5.09
CA GLY A 14 5.90 -3.51 5.50
C GLY A 14 4.96 -2.96 6.56
N VAL A 15 4.67 -1.66 6.47
CA VAL A 15 3.64 -0.97 7.25
C VAL A 15 2.66 -0.33 6.27
N ILE A 16 1.37 -0.61 6.47
CA ILE A 16 0.27 0.03 5.77
C ILE A 16 0.01 1.39 6.42
N THR A 17 -0.14 2.46 5.65
CA THR A 17 -0.47 3.80 6.16
C THR A 17 -1.74 4.34 5.55
N TYR A 18 -2.74 4.58 6.38
CA TYR A 18 -3.96 5.29 6.01
C TYR A 18 -3.66 6.80 5.91
N THR A 19 -4.03 7.40 4.79
CA THR A 19 -3.70 8.79 4.48
C THR A 19 -4.65 9.37 3.43
N GLN A 20 -4.69 10.69 3.33
CA GLN A 20 -5.44 11.40 2.29
C GLN A 20 -4.48 12.08 1.33
N PHE A 21 -4.94 12.27 0.09
CA PHE A 21 -4.38 13.27 -0.81
C PHE A 21 -5.29 14.50 -0.81
N LEU A 22 -4.69 15.67 -0.82
CA LEU A 22 -5.40 16.95 -0.84
C LEU A 22 -5.12 17.70 -2.13
N SER A 23 -6.05 18.57 -2.51
CA SER A 23 -5.79 19.62 -3.49
C SER A 23 -4.92 20.73 -2.91
N GLU A 24 -4.42 21.60 -3.78
CA GLU A 24 -3.70 22.83 -3.40
C GLU A 24 -4.50 23.74 -2.46
N ARG A 25 -5.84 23.63 -2.47
CA ARG A 25 -6.75 24.37 -1.58
C ARG A 25 -7.05 23.64 -0.27
N GLY A 26 -6.40 22.51 -0.01
CA GLY A 26 -6.59 21.70 1.19
C GLY A 26 -7.89 20.89 1.22
N ARG A 27 -8.57 20.70 0.08
CA ARG A 27 -9.76 19.83 0.01
C ARG A 27 -9.34 18.38 -0.19
N LEU A 28 -10.09 17.45 0.41
CA LEU A 28 -9.87 16.02 0.23
C LEU A 28 -10.16 15.62 -1.21
N GLU A 29 -9.17 15.01 -1.85
CA GLU A 29 -9.24 14.51 -3.23
C GLU A 29 -9.27 13.00 -3.30
N ALA A 30 -8.59 12.33 -2.34
CA ALA A 30 -8.63 10.88 -2.22
C ALA A 30 -8.34 10.46 -0.78
N ASP A 31 -8.91 9.31 -0.41
CA ASP A 31 -8.62 8.60 0.83
C ASP A 31 -8.05 7.22 0.49
N LEU A 32 -6.91 6.88 1.09
CA LEU A 32 -5.99 5.86 0.58
C LEU A 32 -5.39 5.05 1.71
N THR A 33 -4.98 3.82 1.37
CA THR A 33 -3.90 3.15 2.11
C THR A 33 -2.67 3.04 1.24
N ILE A 34 -1.52 3.47 1.77
CA ILE A 34 -0.21 3.38 1.13
C ILE A 34 0.68 2.45 1.96
N THR A 35 1.15 1.39 1.34
CA THR A 35 2.06 0.43 1.98
C THR A 35 3.44 0.59 1.38
N LYS A 36 4.45 0.91 2.19
CA LYS A 36 5.85 0.75 1.77
C LYS A 36 6.16 -0.73 1.76
N LEU A 37 6.47 -1.31 0.61
CA LEU A 37 6.62 -2.76 0.50
C LEU A 37 7.98 -3.21 1.07
N PRO A 38 8.02 -4.30 1.86
CA PRO A 38 9.29 -4.93 2.21
C PRO A 38 9.94 -5.52 0.95
N LEU A 39 11.25 -5.74 0.99
CA LEU A 39 11.97 -6.43 -0.08
C LEU A 39 12.32 -7.87 0.36
N PRO A 40 12.28 -8.84 -0.56
CA PRO A 40 11.80 -8.73 -1.95
C PRO A 40 10.27 -8.60 -2.00
N ASN A 41 9.74 -8.06 -3.10
CA ASN A 41 8.30 -8.03 -3.38
C ASN A 41 8.03 -8.30 -4.87
N PRO A 42 6.80 -8.75 -5.24
CA PRO A 42 6.51 -9.19 -6.61
C PRO A 42 6.57 -8.07 -7.66
N PHE A 43 6.59 -6.80 -7.25
CA PHE A 43 6.59 -5.66 -8.17
C PHE A 43 7.98 -5.06 -8.41
N ALA A 44 8.96 -5.36 -7.54
CA ALA A 44 10.28 -4.78 -7.63
C ALA A 44 11.38 -5.81 -7.31
N SER A 45 12.25 -6.04 -8.29
CA SER A 45 13.44 -6.90 -8.18
C SER A 45 14.70 -6.14 -7.71
N SER A 46 14.62 -4.82 -7.56
CA SER A 46 15.74 -3.95 -7.18
C SER A 46 15.69 -3.53 -5.71
N ARG A 47 16.80 -2.99 -5.18
CA ARG A 47 16.86 -2.40 -3.83
C ARG A 47 16.12 -1.06 -3.70
N GLN A 48 15.46 -0.58 -4.76
CA GLN A 48 14.72 0.68 -4.70
C GLN A 48 13.42 0.49 -3.90
N PRO A 49 13.00 1.53 -3.14
CA PRO A 49 11.75 1.46 -2.40
C PRO A 49 10.57 1.37 -3.38
N SER A 50 9.62 0.48 -3.09
CA SER A 50 8.34 0.39 -3.80
C SER A 50 7.18 0.59 -2.84
N PHE A 51 6.09 1.15 -3.36
CA PHE A 51 4.91 1.46 -2.59
C PHE A 51 3.68 0.89 -3.30
N LEU A 52 2.81 0.23 -2.55
CA LEU A 52 1.48 -0.16 -3.03
C LEU A 52 0.48 0.90 -2.58
N VAL A 53 -0.11 1.62 -3.54
CA VAL A 53 -1.14 2.62 -3.30
C VAL A 53 -2.49 1.99 -3.63
N VAL A 54 -3.35 1.87 -2.62
CA VAL A 54 -4.72 1.37 -2.80
C VAL A 54 -5.68 2.54 -2.62
N ALA A 55 -6.45 2.81 -3.66
CA ALA A 55 -7.47 3.84 -3.70
C ALA A 55 -8.87 3.20 -3.76
N THR A 56 -9.91 3.99 -3.50
CA THR A 56 -11.28 3.60 -3.84
C THR A 56 -11.43 3.44 -5.35
N ASP A 57 -12.27 2.48 -5.76
CA ASP A 57 -12.66 2.20 -7.15
C ASP A 57 -13.07 3.46 -7.93
N THR A 58 -13.80 4.37 -7.29
CA THR A 58 -14.28 5.63 -7.88
C THR A 58 -13.18 6.67 -8.12
N ALA A 59 -12.00 6.52 -7.50
CA ALA A 59 -10.89 7.46 -7.57
C ALA A 59 -9.69 6.93 -8.37
N HIS A 60 -9.78 5.72 -8.96
CA HIS A 60 -8.68 5.03 -9.62
C HIS A 60 -7.83 5.92 -10.54
N ARG A 61 -8.45 6.42 -11.63
CA ARG A 61 -7.75 7.30 -12.59
C ARG A 61 -7.40 8.66 -12.03
N HIS A 62 -8.15 9.15 -11.04
CA HIS A 62 -7.86 10.44 -10.39
C HIS A 62 -6.56 10.35 -9.60
N VAL A 63 -6.41 9.32 -8.78
CA VAL A 63 -5.21 9.04 -7.97
C VAL A 63 -4.01 8.76 -8.87
N GLU A 64 -4.17 7.93 -9.90
CA GLU A 64 -3.09 7.70 -10.88
C GLU A 64 -2.60 9.01 -11.51
N SER A 65 -3.53 9.89 -11.89
CA SER A 65 -3.20 11.20 -12.46
C SER A 65 -2.49 12.12 -11.46
N MET A 66 -2.91 12.10 -10.19
CA MET A 66 -2.23 12.85 -9.10
C MET A 66 -0.82 12.33 -8.85
N LEU A 67 -0.63 11.01 -8.83
CA LEU A 67 0.69 10.39 -8.66
C LEU A 67 1.64 10.79 -9.78
N ASN A 68 1.21 10.66 -11.04
CA ASN A 68 2.03 11.02 -12.20
C ASN A 68 2.40 12.52 -12.20
N ARG A 69 1.45 13.42 -11.89
CA ARG A 69 1.74 14.86 -11.76
C ARG A 69 2.64 15.20 -10.56
N GLY A 70 2.62 14.39 -9.51
CA GLY A 70 3.41 14.61 -8.30
C GLY A 70 4.90 14.27 -8.43
N ILE A 71 5.28 13.60 -9.52
CA ILE A 71 6.68 13.29 -9.87
C ILE A 71 7.30 14.58 -10.44
N GLY A 72 8.30 15.11 -9.75
CA GLY A 72 9.02 16.30 -10.21
C GLY A 72 9.90 16.02 -11.43
N GLU A 73 10.25 17.07 -12.19
CA GLU A 73 11.05 16.96 -13.44
C GLU A 73 12.41 16.27 -13.27
N ARG A 74 12.97 16.28 -12.05
CA ARG A 74 14.28 15.70 -11.73
C ARG A 74 14.18 14.43 -10.86
N GLU A 75 12.97 13.92 -10.66
CA GLU A 75 12.73 12.75 -9.83
C GLU A 75 12.57 11.51 -10.71
N LEU A 76 13.10 10.38 -10.24
CA LEU A 76 12.93 9.10 -10.90
C LEU A 76 11.92 8.28 -10.10
N ALA A 77 10.70 8.19 -10.64
CA ALA A 77 9.65 7.31 -10.14
C ALA A 77 8.79 6.82 -11.31
N VAL A 78 8.19 5.65 -11.16
CA VAL A 78 7.27 5.08 -12.14
C VAL A 78 5.98 4.71 -11.42
N VAL A 79 4.85 5.09 -12.00
CA VAL A 79 3.52 4.65 -11.57
C VAL A 79 3.09 3.52 -12.49
N THR A 80 2.67 2.40 -11.92
CA THR A 80 2.18 1.25 -12.68
C THR A 80 0.83 0.84 -12.13
N ASP A 81 -0.19 0.85 -12.98
CA ASP A 81 -1.50 0.31 -12.63
C ASP A 81 -1.45 -1.22 -12.61
N VAL A 82 -1.61 -1.79 -11.42
CA VAL A 82 -1.65 -3.25 -11.18
C VAL A 82 -3.05 -3.73 -10.80
N SER A 83 -4.07 -2.86 -10.88
CA SER A 83 -5.41 -3.12 -10.35
C SER A 83 -6.08 -4.32 -11.01
N GLY A 84 -5.91 -4.47 -12.33
CA GLY A 84 -6.43 -5.63 -13.07
C GLY A 84 -5.66 -6.93 -12.84
N GLY A 85 -4.47 -6.87 -12.25
CA GLY A 85 -3.59 -8.01 -12.02
C GLY A 85 -3.69 -8.62 -10.61
N LEU A 86 -4.48 -8.01 -9.72
CA LEU A 86 -4.59 -8.43 -8.32
C LEU A 86 -6.05 -8.67 -7.94
N ALA A 87 -6.29 -9.79 -7.26
CA ALA A 87 -7.54 -10.03 -6.55
C ALA A 87 -7.31 -9.79 -5.05
N GLN A 88 -8.22 -9.07 -4.39
CA GLN A 88 -8.18 -8.85 -2.95
C GLN A 88 -9.27 -9.66 -2.26
N ILE A 89 -8.88 -10.50 -1.31
CA ILE A 89 -9.80 -11.26 -0.45
C ILE A 89 -9.65 -10.75 0.98
N ASN A 90 -10.76 -10.30 1.57
CA ASN A 90 -10.78 -9.84 2.95
C ASN A 90 -11.22 -10.96 3.88
N LEU A 91 -10.33 -11.36 4.80
CA LEU A 91 -10.65 -12.29 5.88
C LEU A 91 -10.80 -11.52 7.19
N GLN A 92 -12.03 -11.40 7.69
CA GLN A 92 -12.36 -10.55 8.84
C GLN A 92 -13.16 -11.30 9.90
N GLY A 93 -12.93 -10.97 11.17
CA GLY A 93 -13.63 -11.56 12.32
C GLY A 93 -12.68 -12.21 13.33
N PRO A 94 -13.18 -12.59 14.53
CA PRO A 94 -12.35 -13.09 15.63
C PRO A 94 -11.61 -14.39 15.32
N ARG A 95 -12.07 -15.16 14.33
CA ARG A 95 -11.44 -16.42 13.88
C ARG A 95 -10.55 -16.27 12.65
N ALA A 96 -10.41 -15.06 12.08
CA ALA A 96 -9.63 -14.82 10.87
C ALA A 96 -8.19 -15.33 10.99
N ARG A 97 -7.53 -15.05 12.10
CA ARG A 97 -6.16 -15.50 12.37
C ARG A 97 -6.04 -17.02 12.41
N SER A 98 -7.01 -17.71 13.02
CA SER A 98 -7.02 -19.18 13.08
C SER A 98 -7.22 -19.80 11.69
N VAL A 99 -8.04 -19.19 10.84
CA VAL A 99 -8.26 -19.65 9.46
C VAL A 99 -6.99 -19.43 8.63
N LEU A 100 -6.41 -18.23 8.67
CA LEU A 100 -5.19 -17.91 7.92
C LEU A 100 -4.02 -18.79 8.34
N GLY A 101 -3.80 -18.95 9.65
CA GLY A 101 -2.71 -19.77 10.19
C GLY A 101 -2.82 -21.27 9.87
N ALA A 102 -3.99 -21.76 9.45
CA ALA A 102 -4.14 -23.14 8.97
C ALA A 102 -3.73 -23.31 7.50
N LEU A 103 -3.52 -22.21 6.76
CA LEU A 103 -3.23 -22.19 5.33
C LEU A 103 -1.80 -21.74 5.01
N THR A 104 -1.03 -21.28 5.99
CA THR A 104 0.30 -20.70 5.79
C THR A 104 1.30 -21.25 6.79
N GLY A 105 2.57 -21.37 6.39
CA GLY A 105 3.69 -21.60 7.29
C GLY A 105 4.15 -20.35 8.05
N ALA A 106 3.65 -19.16 7.69
CA ALA A 106 4.02 -17.90 8.33
C ALA A 106 3.43 -17.75 9.75
N ASP A 107 4.20 -17.12 10.65
CA ASP A 107 3.70 -16.73 11.97
C ASP A 107 2.75 -15.52 11.85
N VAL A 108 1.46 -15.78 11.99
CA VAL A 108 0.39 -14.78 11.95
C VAL A 108 -0.11 -14.39 13.35
N SER A 109 0.66 -14.71 14.40
CA SER A 109 0.38 -14.27 15.78
C SER A 109 0.39 -12.75 15.88
N ASP A 110 -0.18 -12.22 16.96
CA ASP A 110 -0.30 -10.77 17.16
C ASP A 110 1.07 -10.07 17.25
N GLY A 111 2.06 -10.72 17.86
CA GLY A 111 3.42 -10.18 17.97
C GLY A 111 4.19 -10.21 16.65
N ALA A 112 4.01 -11.24 15.83
CA ALA A 112 4.70 -11.39 14.55
C ALA A 112 4.02 -10.63 13.40
N PHE A 113 2.69 -10.55 13.43
CA PHE A 113 1.85 -9.86 12.46
C PHE A 113 0.93 -8.85 13.17
N PRO A 114 1.49 -7.75 13.69
CA PRO A 114 0.72 -6.75 14.41
C PRO A 114 -0.19 -5.94 13.47
N PHE A 115 -1.05 -5.12 14.05
CA PHE A 115 -1.92 -4.21 13.30
C PHE A 115 -1.12 -3.37 12.29
N ARG A 116 -1.66 -3.25 11.06
CA ARG A 116 -1.05 -2.56 9.91
C ARG A 116 0.24 -3.19 9.36
N ALA A 117 0.67 -4.35 9.84
CA ALA A 117 1.75 -5.07 9.20
C ALA A 117 1.35 -5.51 7.79
N ALA A 118 2.29 -5.41 6.85
CA ALA A 118 2.18 -5.93 5.49
C ALA A 118 3.37 -6.84 5.21
N ARG A 119 3.07 -8.07 4.78
CA ARG A 119 4.06 -9.11 4.48
C ARG A 119 3.60 -9.92 3.29
N GLN A 120 4.56 -10.41 2.53
CA GLN A 120 4.33 -11.51 1.61
C GLN A 120 4.47 -12.81 2.39
N ILE A 121 3.46 -13.67 2.31
CA ILE A 121 3.40 -14.98 2.96
C ILE A 121 2.99 -16.03 1.93
N ASP A 122 3.24 -17.30 2.23
CA ASP A 122 2.71 -18.44 1.49
C ASP A 122 1.24 -18.71 1.86
N ILE A 123 0.47 -19.27 0.92
CA ILE A 123 -0.90 -19.77 1.06
C ILE A 123 -1.04 -21.03 0.19
#